data_AF-A0A8T4WBV0-F1
#
_entry.id   AF-A0A8T4WBV0-F1
#
_cell.length_a   1.000
_cell.length_b   1.000
_cell.length_c   1.000
_cell.angle_alpha   90.00
_cell.angle_beta   90.00
_cell.angle_gamma   90.00
#
_symmetry.space_group_name_H-M   'P 1'
#
loop_
_entity.id
_entity.type
_entity.pdbx_description
1 polymer ?
#
loop_
_entity_poly.entity_id
_entity_poly.type
_entity_poly.pdbx_seq_one_letter_code
_entity_poly.pdbx_strand_id
1 'polypeptide(L)'
;MSERSLWIGVFLAVVISGAVMILSLWPRGLDSVLLNATRLVSIFLGMLGGTALGELFRIRNNQQTGHNLLDDLREECKANLEILGKGVPLRKGFWILGIRSGRAQYLPDESRHNLWEIYSRITHYNEDIENFHRAMLLNPEQEKPAELQEEIEDLCSEIRERIERFLDEN
;
A
#
# COMPACT_ATOMS: atom_id res chain seq x y z
N MET A 1 -21.24 -11.77 -9.05
CA MET A 1 -21.94 -11.25 -7.86
C MET A 1 -20.95 -10.40 -7.08
N SER A 2 -21.24 -9.13 -6.81
CA SER A 2 -20.36 -8.33 -5.96
C SER A 2 -20.49 -8.78 -4.51
N GLU A 3 -19.42 -8.68 -3.73
CA GLU A 3 -19.39 -9.06 -2.31
C GLU A 3 -20.52 -8.38 -1.51
N ARG A 4 -20.80 -7.12 -1.83
CA ARG A 4 -21.93 -6.35 -1.28
C ARG A 4 -23.29 -7.03 -1.51
N SER A 5 -23.54 -7.57 -2.70
CA SER A 5 -24.80 -8.25 -3.01
C SER A 5 -24.97 -9.56 -2.24
N LEU A 6 -23.87 -10.26 -1.97
CA LEU A 6 -23.89 -11.50 -1.19
C LEU A 6 -24.22 -11.22 0.28
N TRP A 7 -23.58 -10.21 0.88
CA TRP A 7 -23.86 -9.80 2.26
C TRP A 7 -25.28 -9.24 2.46
N ILE A 8 -25.81 -8.47 1.50
CA ILE A 8 -27.21 -8.02 1.52
C ILE A 8 -28.16 -9.24 1.48
N GLY A 9 -27.86 -10.25 0.67
CA GLY A 9 -28.64 -11.48 0.60
C GLY A 9 -28.64 -12.25 1.93
N VAL A 10 -27.47 -12.41 2.55
CA VAL A 10 -27.33 -13.04 3.88
C VAL A 10 -28.11 -12.27 4.93
N PHE A 11 -28.00 -10.94 4.95
CA PHE A 11 -28.75 -10.08 5.87
C PHE A 11 -30.27 -10.25 5.70
N LEU A 12 -30.78 -10.21 4.47
CA LEU A 12 -32.20 -10.43 4.16
C LEU A 12 -32.67 -11.81 4.62
N ALA A 13 -31.88 -12.86 4.39
CA ALA A 13 -32.23 -14.22 4.82
C ALA A 13 -32.34 -14.32 6.36
N VAL A 14 -31.43 -13.69 7.11
CA VAL A 14 -31.47 -13.64 8.58
C VAL A 14 -32.69 -12.85 9.08
N VAL A 15 -33.01 -11.70 8.48
CA VAL A 15 -34.18 -10.90 8.87
C VAL A 15 -35.48 -11.65 8.59
N ILE A 16 -35.61 -12.27 7.42
CA ILE A 16 -36.80 -13.03 7.03
C ILE A 16 -36.99 -14.24 7.93
N SER A 17 -35.93 -15.01 8.19
CA SER A 17 -36.00 -16.16 9.10
C SER A 17 -36.37 -15.76 10.53
N GLY A 18 -35.82 -14.64 11.03
CA GLY A 18 -36.22 -14.06 12.31
C GLY A 18 -37.70 -13.67 12.36
N ALA A 19 -38.21 -13.01 11.31
CA ALA A 19 -39.62 -12.64 11.20
C ALA A 19 -40.55 -13.85 11.14
N VAL A 20 -40.19 -14.88 10.36
CA VAL A 20 -40.93 -16.15 10.30
C VAL A 20 -40.94 -16.85 11.66
N MET A 21 -39.81 -16.86 12.37
CA MET A 21 -39.72 -17.44 13.70
C MET A 21 -40.64 -16.72 14.69
N ILE A 22 -40.64 -15.38 14.69
CA ILE A 22 -41.53 -14.56 15.53
C ILE A 22 -43.01 -14.85 15.23
N LEU A 23 -43.39 -14.91 13.95
CA LEU A 23 -44.76 -15.21 13.53
C LEU A 23 -45.19 -16.62 13.96
N SER A 24 -44.29 -17.61 13.87
CA SER A 24 -44.58 -19.00 14.31
C SER A 24 -44.72 -19.16 15.83
N LEU A 25 -44.12 -18.25 16.61
CA LEU A 25 -44.15 -18.28 18.08
C LEU A 25 -45.30 -17.44 18.66
N TRP A 26 -45.94 -16.58 17.87
CA TRP A 26 -47.10 -15.77 18.27
C TRP A 26 -48.20 -16.55 19.02
N PRO A 27 -48.57 -17.78 18.62
CA PRO A 27 -49.61 -18.55 19.33
C PRO A 27 -49.18 -19.06 20.72
N ARG A 28 -47.88 -19.05 21.03
CA ARG A 28 -47.32 -19.59 22.29
C ARG A 28 -47.22 -18.56 23.42
N GLY A 29 -47.68 -17.34 23.21
CA GLY A 29 -47.71 -16.26 24.20
C GLY A 29 -46.59 -15.24 24.02
N LEU A 30 -46.92 -13.97 24.30
CA LEU A 30 -46.08 -12.77 24.07
C LEU A 30 -44.72 -12.83 24.79
N ASP A 31 -44.65 -13.42 25.98
CA ASP A 31 -43.41 -13.52 26.76
C ASP A 31 -42.35 -14.37 26.03
N SER A 32 -42.78 -15.47 25.38
CA SER A 32 -41.88 -16.34 24.62
C SER A 32 -41.35 -15.65 23.36
N VAL A 33 -42.17 -14.81 22.73
CA VAL A 33 -41.80 -14.05 21.52
C VAL A 33 -40.79 -12.96 21.87
N LEU A 34 -41.03 -12.20 22.94
CA LEU A 34 -40.14 -11.14 23.40
C LEU A 34 -38.77 -11.68 23.84
N LEU A 35 -38.74 -12.80 24.58
CA LEU A 35 -37.48 -13.43 25.00
C LEU A 35 -36.64 -13.90 23.79
N ASN A 36 -37.28 -14.49 22.78
CA ASN A 36 -36.57 -14.95 21.59
C ASN A 36 -36.17 -13.80 20.66
N ALA A 37 -37.01 -12.76 20.54
CA ALA A 37 -36.68 -11.55 19.80
C ALA A 37 -35.47 -10.81 20.41
N THR A 38 -35.44 -10.65 21.73
CA THR A 38 -34.30 -10.02 22.44
C THR A 38 -33.01 -10.83 22.28
N ARG A 39 -33.08 -12.17 22.30
CA ARG A 39 -31.92 -13.04 22.00
C ARG A 39 -31.42 -12.86 20.57
N LEU A 40 -32.32 -12.85 19.59
CA LEU A 40 -31.99 -12.61 18.18
C LEU A 40 -31.31 -11.25 17.98
N VAL A 41 -31.87 -10.20 18.59
CA VAL A 41 -31.31 -8.84 18.54
C VAL A 41 -29.92 -8.81 19.19
N SER A 42 -29.73 -9.47 20.33
CA SER A 42 -28.42 -9.55 21.00
C SER A 42 -27.35 -10.25 20.15
N ILE A 43 -27.69 -11.39 19.53
CA ILE A 43 -26.78 -12.10 18.60
C ILE A 43 -26.45 -11.22 17.40
N PHE A 44 -27.46 -10.54 16.85
CA PHE A 44 -27.29 -9.68 15.69
C PHE A 44 -26.39 -8.47 16.00
N LEU A 45 -26.60 -7.82 17.14
CA LEU A 45 -25.74 -6.73 17.62
C LEU A 45 -24.32 -7.21 17.91
N GLY A 46 -24.15 -8.41 18.47
CA GLY A 46 -22.84 -9.03 18.67
C GLY A 46 -22.10 -9.27 17.35
N MET A 47 -22.81 -9.77 16.32
CA MET A 47 -22.24 -9.99 15.00
C MET A 47 -21.86 -8.67 14.30
N LEU A 48 -22.74 -7.66 14.34
CA LEU A 48 -22.45 -6.34 13.77
C LEU A 48 -21.29 -5.66 14.50
N GLY A 49 -21.27 -5.71 15.84
CA GLY A 49 -20.18 -5.15 16.63
C GLY A 49 -18.85 -5.85 16.34
N GLY A 50 -18.84 -7.18 16.28
CA GLY A 50 -17.66 -7.97 15.97
C GLY A 50 -17.13 -7.74 14.56
N THR A 51 -18.01 -7.67 13.56
CA THR A 51 -17.62 -7.39 12.16
C THR A 51 -17.12 -5.96 11.99
N ALA A 52 -17.80 -4.97 12.58
CA ALA A 52 -17.36 -3.58 12.54
C ALA A 52 -16.01 -3.38 13.26
N LEU A 53 -15.80 -4.02 14.42
CA LEU A 53 -14.51 -4.00 15.13
C LEU A 53 -13.42 -4.70 14.31
N GLY A 54 -13.71 -5.86 13.72
CA GLY A 54 -12.78 -6.58 12.87
C GLY A 54 -12.34 -5.74 11.67
N GLU A 55 -13.28 -5.06 11.03
CA GLU A 55 -13.00 -4.16 9.91
C GLU A 55 -12.20 -2.93 10.37
N LEU A 56 -12.52 -2.35 11.53
CA LEU A 56 -11.78 -1.24 12.11
C LEU A 56 -10.33 -1.62 12.43
N PHE A 57 -10.09 -2.81 13.03
CA PHE A 57 -8.75 -3.31 13.28
C PHE A 57 -7.99 -3.59 11.98
N ARG A 58 -8.67 -4.12 10.95
CA ARG A 58 -8.08 -4.33 9.62
C ARG A 58 -7.62 -3.01 9.01
N ILE A 59 -8.48 -1.99 9.01
CA ILE A 59 -8.14 -0.65 8.50
C ILE A 59 -6.97 -0.06 9.28
N ARG A 60 -6.99 -0.12 10.61
CA ARG A 60 -5.91 0.40 11.46
C ARG A 60 -4.58 -0.30 11.20
N ASN A 61 -4.60 -1.63 11.06
CA ASN A 61 -3.39 -2.40 10.78
C ASN A 61 -2.84 -2.10 9.37
N ASN A 62 -3.72 -1.93 8.39
CA ASN A 62 -3.34 -1.53 7.04
C ASN A 62 -2.72 -0.13 7.02
N GLN A 63 -3.30 0.83 7.74
CA GLN A 63 -2.73 2.18 7.90
C GLN A 63 -1.35 2.15 8.56
N GLN A 64 -1.20 1.39 9.65
CA GLN A 64 0.10 1.22 10.30
C GLN A 64 1.14 0.60 9.35
N THR A 65 0.73 -0.40 8.58
CA THR A 65 1.59 -1.03 7.57
C THR A 65 2.01 -0.04 6.48
N GLY A 66 1.09 0.82 6.03
CA GLY A 66 1.38 1.89 5.08
C GLY A 66 2.37 2.92 5.64
N HIS A 67 2.20 3.34 6.90
CA HIS A 67 3.12 4.27 7.56
C HIS A 67 4.53 3.69 7.71
N ASN A 68 4.66 2.47 8.23
CA ASN A 68 5.97 1.83 8.38
C ASN A 68 6.67 1.68 7.01
N LEU A 69 5.91 1.32 5.97
CA LEU A 69 6.46 1.25 4.61
C LEU A 69 6.93 2.63 4.12
N LEU A 70 6.18 3.69 4.39
CA LEU A 70 6.56 5.05 4.00
C LEU A 70 7.86 5.47 4.69
N ASP A 71 8.01 5.18 5.98
CA ASP A 71 9.23 5.48 6.73
C ASP A 71 10.44 4.74 6.14
N ASP A 72 10.31 3.43 5.90
CA ASP A 72 11.36 2.64 5.27
C ASP A 72 11.74 3.20 3.88
N LEU A 73 10.73 3.60 3.08
CA LEU A 73 10.95 4.19 1.76
C LEU A 73 11.69 5.53 1.84
N ARG A 74 11.39 6.36 2.84
CA ARG A 74 12.08 7.63 3.06
C ARG A 74 13.54 7.41 3.44
N GLU A 75 13.85 6.41 4.25
CA GLU A 75 15.23 6.05 4.59
C GLU A 75 16.01 5.59 3.36
N GLU A 76 15.41 4.75 2.52
CA GLU A 76 16.04 4.28 1.27
C GLU A 76 16.22 5.41 0.25
N CYS A 77 15.25 6.34 0.14
CA CYS A 77 15.39 7.57 -0.64
C CYS A 77 16.61 8.38 -0.20
N LYS A 78 16.76 8.61 1.11
CA LYS A 78 17.90 9.34 1.68
C LYS A 78 19.23 8.64 1.40
N ALA A 79 19.28 7.32 1.57
CA ALA A 79 20.47 6.54 1.26
C ALA A 79 20.83 6.64 -0.24
N ASN A 80 19.84 6.54 -1.13
CA ASN A 80 20.05 6.67 -2.57
C ASN A 80 20.47 8.10 -2.99
N LEU A 81 19.98 9.15 -2.33
CA LEU A 81 20.49 10.52 -2.55
C LEU A 81 21.97 10.65 -2.20
N GLU A 82 22.39 10.07 -1.08
CA GLU A 82 23.80 10.07 -0.67
C GLU A 82 24.69 9.32 -1.69
N ILE A 83 24.17 8.23 -2.26
CA ILE A 83 24.85 7.39 -3.25
C ILE A 83 24.91 8.09 -4.62
N LEU A 84 23.85 8.76 -5.05
CA LEU A 84 23.82 9.58 -6.27
C LEU A 84 24.88 10.68 -6.24
N GLY A 85 25.05 11.33 -5.08
CA GLY A 85 26.11 12.33 -4.89
C GLY A 85 27.54 11.80 -5.09
N LYS A 86 27.72 10.47 -5.08
CA LYS A 86 29.01 9.79 -5.27
C LYS A 86 29.15 9.19 -6.67
N GLY A 87 28.15 9.33 -7.55
CA GLY A 87 28.15 8.75 -8.90
C GLY A 87 28.11 7.22 -8.89
N VAL A 88 27.52 6.63 -7.84
CA VAL A 88 27.44 5.18 -7.63
C VAL A 88 26.04 4.69 -8.05
N PRO A 89 25.90 3.46 -8.58
CA PRO A 89 24.60 2.89 -8.96
C PRO A 89 23.63 2.82 -7.77
N LEU A 90 22.35 3.05 -8.06
CA LEU A 90 21.29 3.10 -7.05
C LEU A 90 20.98 1.71 -6.49
N ARG A 91 20.58 1.68 -5.21
CA ARG A 91 20.14 0.44 -4.56
C ARG A 91 18.74 0.08 -5.05
N LYS A 92 18.63 -0.96 -5.90
CA LYS A 92 17.36 -1.48 -6.44
C LYS A 92 16.54 -2.31 -5.44
N GLY A 93 17.21 -2.92 -4.45
CA GLY A 93 16.67 -4.05 -3.68
C GLY A 93 15.39 -3.76 -2.89
N PHE A 94 15.28 -2.56 -2.30
CA PHE A 94 14.17 -2.25 -1.41
C PHE A 94 12.93 -1.70 -2.13
N TRP A 95 13.13 -0.93 -3.21
CA TRP A 95 12.07 -0.38 -4.06
C TRP A 95 11.20 -1.47 -4.69
N ILE A 96 11.85 -2.57 -5.09
CA ILE A 96 11.19 -3.76 -5.65
C ILE A 96 10.31 -4.43 -4.58
N LEU A 97 10.74 -4.48 -3.32
CA LEU A 97 9.99 -5.12 -2.24
C LEU A 97 8.81 -4.26 -1.76
N GLY A 98 8.97 -2.95 -1.60
CA GLY A 98 7.88 -2.06 -1.18
C GLY A 98 6.74 -1.99 -2.21
N ILE A 99 7.10 -1.85 -3.48
CA ILE A 99 6.13 -1.71 -4.58
C ILE A 99 5.53 -3.05 -4.99
N ARG A 100 6.34 -4.13 -5.08
CA ARG A 100 5.84 -5.46 -5.51
C ARG A 100 5.23 -6.31 -4.40
N SER A 101 5.41 -5.97 -3.12
CA SER A 101 4.76 -6.71 -2.00
C SER A 101 3.26 -6.47 -1.89
N GLY A 102 2.68 -5.60 -2.73
CA GLY A 102 1.27 -5.20 -2.65
C GLY A 102 0.97 -4.25 -1.48
N ARG A 103 1.94 -3.93 -0.63
CA ARG A 103 1.77 -3.00 0.51
C ARG A 103 1.69 -1.54 0.08
N ALA A 104 2.20 -1.20 -1.09
CA ALA A 104 2.06 0.14 -1.68
C ALA A 104 0.58 0.56 -1.87
N GLN A 105 -0.38 -0.38 -1.90
CA GLN A 105 -1.81 -0.06 -1.95
C GLN A 105 -2.32 0.68 -0.71
N TYR A 106 -1.57 0.63 0.40
CA TYR A 106 -1.91 1.33 1.64
C TYR A 106 -1.31 2.74 1.73
N LEU A 107 -0.49 3.13 0.76
CA LEU A 107 0.00 4.50 0.64
C LEU A 107 -1.12 5.40 0.06
N PRO A 108 -1.10 6.70 0.38
CA PRO A 108 -1.91 7.69 -0.33
C PRO A 108 -1.69 7.61 -1.84
N ASP A 109 -2.73 7.89 -2.63
CA ASP A 109 -2.67 7.73 -4.09
C ASP A 109 -1.56 8.57 -4.74
N GLU A 110 -1.33 9.79 -4.23
CA GLU A 110 -0.26 10.69 -4.68
C GLU A 110 1.13 10.14 -4.36
N SER A 111 1.39 9.79 -3.09
CA SER A 111 2.65 9.15 -2.67
C SER A 111 2.93 7.88 -3.46
N ARG A 112 1.89 7.07 -3.71
CA ARG A 112 2.00 5.84 -4.52
C ARG A 112 2.34 6.17 -5.97
N HIS A 113 1.75 7.19 -6.56
CA HIS A 113 2.03 7.62 -7.93
C HIS A 113 3.48 8.08 -8.08
N ASN A 114 3.94 8.97 -7.20
CA ASN A 114 5.32 9.49 -7.21
C ASN A 114 6.34 8.36 -7.01
N LEU A 115 6.04 7.42 -6.12
CA LEU A 115 6.87 6.24 -5.89
C LEU A 115 7.00 5.37 -7.16
N TRP A 116 5.90 5.17 -7.90
CA TRP A 116 5.91 4.43 -9.16
C TRP A 116 6.73 5.13 -10.25
N GLU A 117 6.64 6.46 -10.35
CA GLU A 117 7.44 7.23 -11.31
C GLU A 117 8.94 7.11 -11.02
N ILE A 118 9.34 7.30 -9.76
CA ILE A 118 10.74 7.16 -9.32
C ILE A 118 11.24 5.74 -9.63
N TYR A 119 10.47 4.73 -9.26
CA TYR A 119 10.85 3.34 -9.50
C TYR A 119 11.00 3.01 -10.98
N SER A 120 10.09 3.49 -11.84
CA SER A 120 10.17 3.27 -13.28
C SER A 120 11.46 3.88 -13.86
N ARG A 121 11.82 5.10 -13.44
CA ARG A 121 13.05 5.78 -13.86
C ARG A 121 14.29 5.04 -13.39
N ILE A 122 14.40 4.72 -12.10
CA ILE A 122 15.54 3.97 -11.55
C ILE A 122 15.68 2.63 -12.26
N THR A 123 14.58 1.90 -12.48
CA THR A 123 14.63 0.59 -13.14
C THR A 123 15.14 0.70 -14.57
N HIS A 124 14.72 1.73 -15.31
CA HIS A 124 15.08 1.90 -16.71
C HIS A 124 16.56 2.26 -16.89
N TYR A 125 17.08 3.16 -16.07
CA TYR A 125 18.39 3.77 -16.32
C TYR A 125 19.52 3.28 -15.43
N ASN A 126 19.24 2.44 -14.43
CA ASN A 126 20.31 2.01 -13.53
C ASN A 126 21.33 1.09 -14.22
N GLU A 127 20.99 0.41 -15.31
CA GLU A 127 22.00 -0.31 -16.10
C GLU A 127 22.99 0.66 -16.76
N ASP A 128 22.51 1.80 -17.26
CA ASP A 128 23.35 2.84 -17.86
C ASP A 128 24.27 3.48 -16.81
N ILE A 129 23.73 3.81 -15.64
CA ILE A 129 24.52 4.30 -14.49
C ILE A 129 25.57 3.26 -14.07
N GLU A 130 25.22 1.98 -14.04
CA GLU A 130 26.14 0.90 -13.68
C GLU A 130 27.27 0.70 -14.70
N ASN A 131 26.94 0.73 -15.99
CA ASN A 131 27.90 0.59 -17.07
C ASN A 131 28.87 1.77 -17.09
N PHE A 132 28.36 3.00 -16.94
CA PHE A 132 29.18 4.20 -16.81
C PHE A 132 30.13 4.13 -15.60
N HIS A 133 29.59 3.76 -14.42
CA HIS A 133 30.39 3.63 -13.21
C HIS A 133 31.48 2.56 -13.33
N ARG A 134 31.18 1.41 -13.94
CA ARG A 134 32.19 0.36 -14.20
C ARG A 134 33.28 0.82 -15.15
N ALA A 135 32.92 1.52 -16.23
CA ALA A 135 33.89 2.08 -17.17
C ALA A 135 34.87 3.01 -16.46
N MET A 136 34.36 3.87 -15.57
CA MET A 136 35.17 4.76 -14.75
C MET A 136 36.13 4.04 -13.79
N LEU A 137 35.72 2.92 -13.21
CA LEU A 137 36.56 2.13 -12.32
C LEU A 137 37.68 1.38 -13.06
N LEU A 138 37.37 0.88 -14.26
CA LEU A 138 38.32 0.08 -15.05
C LEU A 138 39.40 0.96 -15.69
N ASN A 139 39.05 2.15 -16.17
CA ASN A 139 39.95 3.07 -16.85
C ASN A 139 39.88 4.49 -16.26
N PRO A 140 40.41 4.71 -15.05
CA PRO A 140 40.30 6.00 -14.37
C PRO A 140 41.04 7.16 -15.08
N GLU A 141 41.99 6.85 -15.97
CA GLU A 141 42.74 7.85 -16.77
C GLU A 141 42.10 8.13 -18.13
N GLN A 142 41.07 7.39 -18.53
CA GLN A 142 40.39 7.60 -19.80
C GLN A 142 39.50 8.84 -19.71
N GLU A 143 39.72 9.79 -20.61
CA GLU A 143 38.90 10.99 -20.72
C GLU A 143 37.45 10.56 -20.98
N LYS A 144 36.54 11.00 -20.11
CA LYS A 144 35.13 10.63 -20.17
C LYS A 144 34.53 11.14 -21.49
N PRO A 145 33.77 10.32 -22.23
CA PRO A 145 33.01 10.83 -23.37
C PRO A 145 32.04 11.92 -22.87
N ALA A 146 32.25 13.17 -23.30
CA ALA A 146 31.52 14.32 -22.76
C ALA A 146 29.99 14.17 -22.90
N GLU A 147 29.53 13.67 -24.04
CA GLU A 147 28.09 13.44 -24.31
C GLU A 147 27.48 12.42 -23.34
N LEU A 148 28.17 11.30 -23.09
CA LEU A 148 27.69 10.27 -22.17
C LEU A 148 27.72 10.74 -20.72
N GLN A 149 28.71 11.56 -20.36
CA GLN A 149 28.79 12.14 -19.02
C GLN A 149 27.64 13.13 -18.78
N GLU A 150 27.35 14.00 -19.75
CA GLU A 150 26.23 14.95 -19.67
C GLU A 150 24.89 14.20 -19.53
N GLU A 151 24.66 13.16 -20.34
CA GLU A 151 23.45 12.34 -20.27
C GLU A 151 23.27 11.67 -18.89
N ILE A 152 24.35 11.13 -18.31
CA ILE A 152 24.30 10.50 -16.98
C ILE A 152 24.12 11.53 -15.86
N GLU A 153 24.72 12.72 -15.98
CA GLU A 153 24.57 13.82 -15.02
C GLU A 153 23.13 14.36 -15.02
N ASP A 154 22.54 14.56 -16.20
CA ASP A 154 21.14 14.95 -16.38
C ASP A 154 20.20 13.92 -15.77
N LEU A 155 20.48 12.65 -16.02
CA LEU A 155 19.70 11.54 -15.47
C LEU A 155 19.76 11.50 -13.94
N CYS A 156 20.96 11.62 -13.38
CA CYS A 156 21.16 11.66 -11.93
C CYS A 156 20.47 12.88 -11.30
N SER A 157 20.46 14.01 -12.01
CA SER A 157 19.74 15.23 -11.61
C SER A 157 18.23 15.02 -11.60
N GLU A 158 17.65 14.44 -12.67
CA GLU A 158 16.21 14.14 -12.72
C GLU A 158 15.79 13.19 -11.59
N ILE A 159 16.57 12.12 -11.35
CA ILE A 159 16.26 11.17 -10.27
C ILE A 159 16.39 11.85 -8.91
N ARG A 160 17.41 12.70 -8.69
CA ARG A 160 17.57 13.47 -7.47
C ARG A 160 16.36 14.36 -7.20
N GLU A 161 15.96 15.18 -8.16
CA GLU A 161 14.85 16.12 -8.01
C GLU A 161 13.56 15.38 -7.63
N ARG A 162 13.31 14.22 -8.26
CA ARG A 162 12.13 13.39 -7.96
C ARG A 162 12.18 12.78 -6.56
N ILE A 163 13.36 12.31 -6.12
CA ILE A 163 13.52 11.78 -4.76
C ILE A 163 13.32 12.92 -3.74
N GLU A 164 13.90 14.10 -3.97
CA GLU A 164 13.74 15.28 -3.11
C GLU A 164 12.27 15.68 -3.00
N ARG A 165 11.55 15.76 -4.13
CA ARG A 165 10.11 16.04 -4.14
C ARG A 165 9.32 15.03 -3.32
N PHE A 166 9.61 13.73 -3.46
CA PHE A 166 8.95 12.69 -2.68
C PHE A 166 9.22 12.83 -1.17
N LEU A 167 10.44 13.23 -0.78
CA LEU A 167 10.82 13.46 0.62
C LEU A 167 10.24 14.74 1.23
N ASP A 168 9.95 15.75 0.41
CA ASP A 168 9.33 17.00 0.85
C ASP A 168 7.82 16.85 1.04
N GLU A 169 7.17 16.04 0.21
CA GLU A 169 5.73 15.79 0.24
C GLU A 169 5.30 14.77 1.30
N ASN A 170 6.24 13.99 1.87
CA ASN A 170 5.98 12.88 2.80
C ASN A 170 6.96 12.89 3.98
#